data_AF-A0A3D2P5T6-F1
#
_entry.id   AF-A0A3D2P5T6-F1
#
_cell.length_a   1.000
_cell.length_b   1.000
_cell.length_c   1.000
_cell.angle_alpha   90.00
_cell.angle_beta   90.00
_cell.angle_gamma   90.00
#
_symmetry.space_group_name_H-M   'P 1'
#
loop_
_entity.id
_entity.type
_entity.pdbx_description
1 polymer ?
#
loop_
_entity_poly.entity_id
_entity_poly.type
_entity_poly.pdbx_seq_one_letter_code
_entity_poly.pdbx_strand_id
1 'polypeptide(L)' 'MGGGGRLMGKKFPPLPVQREAADPSLSVFVTANAGSGKTTVLVDRILRLLIEGATPANIQCLT' A
#
# COMPACT_ATOMS: atom_id res chain seq x y z
N MET A 1 38.13 3.28 10.35
CA MET A 1 37.18 3.21 11.47
C MET A 1 35.96 4.05 11.12
N GLY A 2 34.75 3.49 11.29
CA GLY A 2 33.48 4.24 11.18
C GLY A 2 32.63 3.87 9.95
N GLY A 3 31.96 2.71 9.99
CA GLY A 3 31.13 2.20 8.91
C GLY A 3 29.87 3.04 8.65
N GLY A 4 29.70 3.46 7.39
CA GLY A 4 28.45 4.00 6.86
C GLY A 4 27.42 2.89 6.70
N GLY A 5 26.69 2.57 7.78
CA GLY A 5 25.57 1.67 7.75
C GLY A 5 24.46 2.23 6.87
N ARG A 6 24.31 1.68 5.67
CA ARG A 6 23.14 1.86 4.79
C ARG A 6 21.88 1.58 5.63
N LEU A 7 20.97 2.55 5.75
CA LEU A 7 19.65 2.42 6.38
C LEU A 7 18.69 1.52 5.56
N MET A 8 19.22 0.45 4.96
CA MET A 8 18.48 -0.48 4.12
C MET A 8 17.77 -1.47 5.05
N GLY A 9 16.58 -1.10 5.56
CA GLY A 9 15.78 -2.04 6.35
C GLY A 9 14.67 -1.51 7.24
N LYS A 10 14.54 -0.20 7.50
CA LYS A 10 13.39 0.30 8.27
C LYS A 10 12.13 0.30 7.38
N LYS A 11 11.35 -0.79 7.43
CA LYS A 11 9.95 -0.76 7.00
C LYS A 11 9.19 0.13 7.99
N PHE A 12 8.79 1.31 7.54
CA PHE A 12 7.90 2.16 8.30
C PHE A 12 6.47 1.62 8.19
N PRO A 13 5.71 1.56 9.28
CA PRO A 13 4.30 1.22 9.20
C PRO A 13 3.58 2.24 8.29
N PRO A 14 2.53 1.83 7.57
CA PRO A 14 1.78 2.75 6.71
C PRO A 14 1.21 3.90 7.55
N LEU A 15 1.27 5.11 6.99
CA LEU A 15 0.66 6.28 7.60
C LEU A 15 -0.85 6.06 7.75
N PRO A 16 -1.53 6.71 8.72
CA PRO A 16 -2.97 6.60 8.87
C PRO A 16 -3.75 6.83 7.56
N VAL A 17 -3.38 7.85 6.79
CA VAL A 17 -4.00 8.16 5.48
C VAL A 17 -3.80 7.05 4.45
N GLN A 18 -2.68 6.31 4.51
CA GLN A 18 -2.44 5.17 3.63
C GLN A 18 -3.27 3.96 4.04
N ARG A 19 -3.51 3.77 5.35
CA ARG A 19 -4.41 2.72 5.86
C ARG A 19 -5.86 2.98 5.47
N GLU A 20 -6.29 4.24 5.56
CA GLU A 20 -7.62 4.68 5.13
C GLU A 20 -7.80 4.51 3.62
N ALA A 21 -6.82 4.94 2.82
CA ALA A 21 -6.85 4.73 1.37
C ALA A 21 -6.84 3.24 0.98
N ALA A 22 -6.28 2.37 1.82
CA ALA A 22 -6.28 0.92 1.63
C ALA A 22 -7.58 0.24 2.09
N ASP A 23 -8.52 0.95 2.73
CA ASP A 23 -9.80 0.37 3.17
C ASP A 23 -10.71 0.04 1.97
N PRO A 24 -10.99 -1.26 1.70
CA PRO A 24 -11.76 -1.67 0.53
C PRO A 24 -13.21 -1.15 0.52
N SER A 25 -13.77 -0.76 1.67
CA SER A 25 -15.13 -0.22 1.77
C SER A 25 -15.26 1.22 1.26
N LEU A 26 -14.14 1.93 1.08
CA LEU A 26 -14.12 3.32 0.65
C LEU A 26 -13.78 3.44 -0.83
N SER A 27 -14.48 4.34 -1.54
CA SER A 27 -14.03 4.84 -2.85
C SER A 27 -13.13 6.05 -2.62
N VAL A 28 -11.87 5.97 -3.05
CA VAL A 28 -10.85 6.98 -2.74
C VAL A 28 -10.11 7.44 -3.99
N PHE A 29 -9.77 8.72 -4.02
CA PHE A 29 -8.79 9.28 -4.96
C PHE A 29 -7.47 9.52 -4.20
N VAL A 30 -6.35 9.11 -4.79
CA VAL A 30 -5.03 9.31 -4.21
C VAL A 30 -4.15 10.12 -5.14
N THR A 31 -3.55 11.19 -4.62
CA THR A 31 -2.58 11.98 -5.38
C THR A 31 -1.27 11.22 -5.56
N ALA A 32 -0.76 11.21 -6.78
CA ALA A 32 0.35 10.37 -7.18
C ALA A 32 1.69 11.11 -7.26
N ASN A 33 2.42 11.17 -6.15
CA ASN A 33 3.78 11.72 -6.10
C ASN A 33 4.87 10.63 -6.10
N ALA A 34 6.04 10.90 -6.65
CA ALA A 34 7.17 9.96 -6.62
C ALA A 34 7.50 9.58 -5.16
N GLY A 35 7.71 8.28 -4.91
CA GLY A 35 8.04 7.78 -3.56
C GLY A 35 6.89 7.79 -2.54
N SER A 36 5.66 8.18 -2.91
CA SER A 36 4.53 8.28 -1.94
C SER A 36 3.92 6.95 -1.49
N GLY A 37 4.49 5.81 -1.89
CA GLY A 37 4.02 4.48 -1.45
C GLY A 37 2.71 4.01 -2.06
N LYS A 38 2.25 4.57 -3.19
CA LYS A 38 0.99 4.17 -3.87
C LYS A 38 0.89 2.67 -4.15
N THR A 39 1.97 2.06 -4.64
CA THR A 39 1.99 0.63 -4.92
C THR A 39 1.75 -0.18 -3.64
N THR A 40 2.32 0.26 -2.51
CA THR A 40 2.07 -0.37 -1.21
C THR A 40 0.61 -0.22 -0.78
N VAL A 41 0.00 0.95 -1.00
CA VAL A 41 -1.44 1.16 -0.72
C VAL A 41 -2.31 0.24 -1.58
N LEU A 42 -2.04 0.15 -2.89
CA LEU A 42 -2.77 -0.75 -3.80
C LEU A 42 -2.62 -2.22 -3.38
N VAL A 43 -1.40 -2.65 -3.04
CA VAL A 43 -1.15 -4.02 -2.56
C VAL A 43 -1.87 -4.29 -1.24
N ASP A 44 -1.83 -3.38 -0.27
CA ASP A 44 -2.55 -3.54 1.01
C ASP A 44 -4.06 -3.65 0.79
N ARG A 45 -4.61 -2.84 -0.11
CA ARG A 45 -6.04 -2.88 -0.47
C ARG A 45 -6.44 -4.22 -1.09
N ILE A 46 -5.66 -4.72 -2.04
CA ILE A 46 -5.91 -6.03 -2.67
C ILE A 46 -5.82 -7.15 -1.63
N LEU A 47 -4.81 -7.12 -0.76
CA LEU A 47 -4.66 -8.13 0.29
C LEU A 47 -5.86 -8.16 1.23
N ARG A 48 -6.39 -6.99 1.63
CA ARG A 48 -7.60 -6.91 2.46
C ARG A 48 -8.82 -7.51 1.78
N LEU A 49 -9.05 -7.18 0.51
CA LEU A 49 -10.13 -7.79 -0.28
C LEU A 49 -10.02 -9.31 -0.32
N LEU A 50 -8.82 -9.84 -0.56
CA LEU A 50 -8.60 -11.29 -0.61
C LEU A 50 -8.80 -11.95 0.76
N ILE A 51 -8.37 -11.31 1.85
CA ILE A 51 -8.59 -11.80 3.22
C ILE A 51 -10.08 -11.80 3.58
N GLU A 52 -10.85 -10.82 3.09
CA GLU A 52 -12.30 -10.74 3.23
C GLU A 52 -13.05 -11.75 2.35
N GLY A 53 -12.34 -12.51 1.51
CA GLY A 53 -12.91 -13.59 0.69
C GLY A 53 -13.29 -13.18 -0.72
N ALA A 54 -12.89 -11.98 -1.18
CA ALA A 54 -13.07 -11.60 -2.57
C ALA A 54 -12.32 -12.57 -3.49
N THR A 55 -12.99 -13.09 -4.52
CA THR A 55 -12.32 -13.89 -5.54
C THR A 55 -11.41 -12.98 -6.39
N PRO A 56 -10.15 -13.37 -6.66
CA PRO A 56 -9.22 -12.53 -7.42
C PRO A 56 -9.76 -12.06 -8.78
N ALA A 57 -10.54 -12.89 -9.48
CA ALA A 57 -11.15 -12.56 -10.76
C ALA A 57 -12.14 -11.39 -10.71
N ASN A 58 -12.63 -11.02 -9.52
CA ASN A 58 -13.53 -9.89 -9.31
C ASN A 58 -12.76 -8.58 -8.97
N ILE A 59 -11.43 -8.62 -8.90
CA ILE A 59 -10.59 -7.46 -8.58
C ILE A 59 -9.86 -7.02 -9.86
N GLN A 60 -10.22 -5.85 -10.39
CA GLN A 60 -9.53 -5.26 -11.54
C GLN A 60 -8.48 -4.25 -11.08
N CYS A 61 -7.24 -4.44 -11.51
CA CYS A 61 -6.18 -3.44 -11.38
C CYS A 61 -5.79 -2.94 -12.77
N LEU A 62 -5.61 -1.62 -12.90
CA LEU A 62 -5.20 -0.94 -14.13
C LEU A 62 -3.96 -0.10 -13.81
N THR A 63 -3.00 -0.05 -14.73
CA THR A 63 -1.71 0.65 -14.56
C THR A 63 -1.48 1.65 -15.68
#